data_AF-A0A5C6K3I4-F1
#
_entry.id   AF-A0A5C6K3I4-F1
#
_cell.length_a   1.000
_cell.length_b   1.000
_cell.length_c   1.000
_cell.angle_alpha   90.00
_cell.angle_beta   90.00
_cell.angle_gamma   90.00
#
_symmetry.space_group_name_H-M   'P 1'
#
loop_
_entity.id
_entity.type
_entity.pdbx_description
1 polymer ?
#
loop_
_entity_poly.entity_id
_entity_poly.type
_entity_poly.pdbx_seq_one_letter_code
_entity_poly.pdbx_strand_id
1 'polypeptide(L)'
;MAYSIKEKMKLLRELHNPEYAEVDLHFLQNMCPQNDLFRSPIVNAARHSEKILYTLLEYTTSEKIRLNRRRVENEKLTILESYENEGNTKTDKEARAESSINIQCEGRASDNAEKENLEGDSSKTDVTDVEKKNELTVTQ
;
A
#
# COMPACT_ATOMS: atom_id res chain seq x y z
N MET A 1 -13.88 4.94 -2.11
CA MET A 1 -14.04 3.64 -1.40
C MET A 1 -13.80 3.93 0.07
N ALA A 2 -14.50 3.27 0.99
CA ALA A 2 -14.28 3.45 2.42
C ALA A 2 -13.83 2.12 3.03
N TYR A 3 -12.62 2.08 3.58
CA TYR A 3 -12.12 0.94 4.35
C TYR A 3 -12.76 0.95 5.74
N SER A 4 -13.10 -0.21 6.30
CA SER A 4 -13.45 -0.29 7.73
C SER A 4 -12.26 0.11 8.60
N ILE A 5 -12.51 0.51 9.85
CA ILE A 5 -11.45 0.92 10.79
C ILE A 5 -10.39 -0.21 10.94
N LYS A 6 -10.81 -1.48 10.95
CA LYS A 6 -9.91 -2.64 11.05
C LYS A 6 -9.01 -2.79 9.82
N GLU A 7 -9.57 -2.67 8.61
CA GLU A 7 -8.81 -2.71 7.36
C GLU A 7 -7.88 -1.51 7.22
N LYS A 8 -8.38 -0.31 7.56
CA LYS A 8 -7.60 0.93 7.51
C LYS A 8 -6.39 0.86 8.46
N MET A 9 -6.55 0.29 9.64
CA MET A 9 -5.44 0.01 10.57
C MET A 9 -4.47 -1.08 10.07
N LYS A 10 -4.95 -2.10 9.34
CA LYS A 10 -4.08 -3.08 8.68
C LYS A 10 -3.25 -2.40 7.57
N LEU A 11 -3.90 -1.70 6.65
CA LEU A 11 -3.28 -1.03 5.53
C LEU A 11 -2.32 0.09 5.96
N LEU A 12 -2.63 0.81 7.05
CA LEU A 12 -1.73 1.80 7.63
C LEU A 12 -0.39 1.16 8.03
N ARG A 13 -0.40 0.01 8.74
CA ARG A 13 0.82 -0.72 9.10
C ARG A 13 1.54 -1.34 7.90
N GLU A 14 0.79 -1.78 6.90
CA GLU A 14 1.32 -2.38 5.66
C GLU A 14 1.99 -1.35 4.73
N LEU A 15 1.52 -0.09 4.75
CA LEU A 15 2.01 1.01 3.91
C LEU A 15 2.94 1.97 4.65
N HIS A 16 3.11 1.84 5.97
CA HIS A 16 3.92 2.76 6.77
C HIS A 16 5.39 2.71 6.35
N ASN A 17 5.86 3.84 5.83
CA ASN A 17 7.27 4.11 5.57
C ASN A 17 7.44 5.64 5.50
N PRO A 18 8.19 6.26 6.43
CA PRO A 18 8.36 7.72 6.47
C PRO A 18 9.06 8.34 5.25
N GLU A 19 9.86 7.58 4.50
CA GLU A 19 10.63 8.09 3.35
C GLU A 19 9.71 8.59 2.21
N TYR A 20 8.53 7.98 2.07
CA TYR A 20 7.53 8.40 1.08
C TYR A 20 6.62 9.53 1.57
N ALA A 21 6.79 10.04 2.79
CA ALA A 21 5.79 10.91 3.39
C ALA A 21 5.58 12.22 2.62
N GLU A 22 6.62 12.79 1.99
CA GLU A 22 6.50 13.97 1.12
C GLU A 22 5.75 13.64 -0.19
N VAL A 23 5.97 12.44 -0.75
CA VAL A 23 5.28 11.93 -1.95
C VAL A 23 3.79 11.68 -1.67
N ASP A 24 3.49 11.11 -0.51
CA ASP A 24 2.15 10.89 0.00
C ASP A 24 1.47 12.23 0.37
N LEU A 25 2.21 13.20 0.91
CA LEU A 25 1.72 14.55 1.23
C LEU A 25 1.27 15.30 -0.03
N HIS A 26 2.11 15.34 -1.08
CA HIS A 26 1.75 15.92 -2.36
C HIS A 26 0.58 15.18 -3.03
N PHE A 27 0.52 13.85 -2.93
CA PHE A 27 -0.62 13.10 -3.45
C PHE A 27 -1.92 13.46 -2.72
N LEU A 28 -1.87 13.69 -1.39
CA LEU A 28 -3.02 14.14 -0.62
C LEU A 28 -3.42 15.59 -0.95
N GLN A 29 -2.45 16.50 -1.17
CA GLN A 29 -2.72 17.86 -1.64
C GLN A 29 -3.45 17.86 -2.99
N ASN A 30 -3.02 17.01 -3.93
CA ASN A 30 -3.63 16.88 -5.26
C ASN A 30 -5.04 16.26 -5.20
N MET A 31 -5.30 15.36 -4.24
CA MET A 31 -6.59 14.67 -4.08
C MET A 31 -7.61 15.45 -3.24
N CYS A 32 -7.16 16.18 -2.22
CA CYS A 32 -8.02 16.89 -1.26
C CYS A 32 -7.30 18.14 -0.71
N PRO A 33 -7.13 19.22 -1.50
CA PRO A 33 -6.39 20.41 -1.07
C PRO A 33 -7.04 21.18 0.09
N GLN A 34 -8.32 20.91 0.38
CA GLN A 34 -9.10 21.53 1.47
C GLN A 34 -9.13 20.66 2.74
N ASN A 35 -8.25 19.66 2.88
CA ASN A 35 -8.24 18.79 4.06
C ASN A 35 -7.70 19.52 5.32
N ASP A 36 -8.34 19.29 6.47
CA ASP A 36 -7.95 19.87 7.78
C ASP A 36 -6.49 19.63 8.17
N LEU A 37 -5.83 18.60 7.63
CA LEU A 37 -4.41 18.35 7.79
C LEU A 37 -3.55 19.55 7.37
N PHE A 38 -3.98 20.30 6.34
CA PHE A 38 -3.26 21.45 5.78
C PHE A 38 -3.57 22.78 6.47
N ARG A 39 -4.46 22.79 7.48
CA ARG A 39 -4.79 23.99 8.27
C ARG A 39 -3.58 24.56 9.04
N SER A 40 -2.57 23.72 9.29
CA SER A 40 -1.26 24.10 9.80
C SER A 40 -0.18 23.65 8.81
N PRO A 41 0.92 24.41 8.62
CA PRO A 41 2.01 24.00 7.75
C PRO A 41 2.70 22.74 8.26
N ILE A 42 2.84 21.73 7.40
CA ILE A 42 3.66 20.54 7.66
C ILE A 42 5.10 20.87 7.26
N VAL A 43 5.97 20.94 8.27
CA VAL A 43 7.41 21.29 8.13
C VAL A 43 8.29 20.04 7.98
N ASN A 44 7.74 18.85 8.25
CA ASN A 44 8.43 17.57 8.15
C ASN A 44 7.37 16.48 7.91
N ALA A 45 7.21 15.98 6.68
CA ALA A 45 6.16 14.99 6.42
C ALA A 45 6.45 13.65 7.09
N ALA A 46 7.72 13.25 7.23
CA ALA A 46 8.11 11.98 7.87
C ALA A 46 7.53 11.81 9.29
N ARG A 47 7.55 12.88 10.11
CA ARG A 47 6.90 12.95 11.44
C ARG A 47 5.38 12.89 11.42
N HIS A 48 4.76 13.15 10.27
CA HIS A 48 3.31 13.07 10.05
C HIS A 48 2.90 11.92 9.13
N SER A 49 3.84 11.03 8.75
CA SER A 49 3.66 9.93 7.79
C SER A 49 2.41 9.09 8.05
N GLU A 50 2.21 8.62 9.29
CA GLU A 50 1.01 7.86 9.67
C GLU A 50 -0.28 8.67 9.47
N LYS A 51 -0.28 9.96 9.82
CA LYS A 51 -1.47 10.82 9.70
C LYS A 51 -1.80 11.10 8.23
N ILE A 52 -0.78 11.39 7.42
CA ILE A 52 -0.89 11.58 5.96
C ILE A 52 -1.46 10.31 5.32
N LEU A 53 -0.91 9.14 5.64
CA LEU A 53 -1.39 7.85 5.13
C LEU A 53 -2.81 7.51 5.61
N TYR A 54 -3.12 7.75 6.87
CA TYR A 54 -4.46 7.53 7.41
C TYR A 54 -5.48 8.43 6.69
N THR A 55 -5.15 9.69 6.42
CA THR A 55 -6.03 10.59 5.67
C THR A 55 -6.11 10.21 4.17
N LEU A 56 -5.01 9.80 3.53
CA LEU A 56 -5.04 9.28 2.14
C LEU A 56 -6.01 8.10 1.97
N LEU A 57 -6.02 7.15 2.92
CA LEU A 57 -6.91 5.98 2.92
C LEU A 57 -8.41 6.33 3.06
N GLU A 58 -8.79 7.61 3.15
CA GLU A 58 -10.19 8.08 3.07
C GLU A 58 -10.59 8.45 1.63
N TYR A 59 -9.61 8.81 0.79
CA TYR A 59 -9.82 9.33 -0.57
C TYR A 59 -9.29 8.39 -1.67
N THR A 60 -8.35 7.51 -1.37
CA THR A 60 -7.66 6.64 -2.34
C THR A 60 -7.47 5.20 -1.84
N THR A 61 -6.93 4.33 -2.68
CA THR A 61 -6.67 2.92 -2.35
C THR A 61 -5.19 2.64 -2.07
N SER A 62 -4.90 1.56 -1.34
CA SER A 62 -3.54 1.05 -1.11
C SER A 62 -2.72 0.93 -2.41
N GLU A 63 -3.32 0.38 -3.46
CA GLU A 63 -2.63 0.19 -4.75
C GLU A 63 -2.33 1.52 -5.45
N LYS A 64 -3.20 2.53 -5.32
CA LYS A 64 -2.91 3.87 -5.84
C LYS A 64 -1.77 4.54 -5.09
N ILE A 65 -1.66 4.35 -3.77
CA ILE A 65 -0.53 4.82 -2.96
C ILE A 65 0.77 4.13 -3.41
N ARG A 66 0.77 2.79 -3.51
CA ARG A 66 1.91 2.01 -4.01
C ARG A 66 2.36 2.45 -5.42
N LEU A 67 1.41 2.67 -6.33
CA LEU A 67 1.70 3.11 -7.69
C LEU A 67 2.26 4.53 -7.75
N ASN A 68 1.73 5.46 -6.95
CA ASN A 68 2.21 6.83 -6.87
C ASN A 68 3.65 6.92 -6.36
N ARG A 69 3.98 6.14 -5.32
CA ARG A 69 5.35 6.02 -4.79
C ARG A 69 6.33 5.53 -5.85
N ARG A 70 6.03 4.39 -6.49
CA ARG A 70 6.87 3.81 -7.56
C ARG A 70 7.06 4.75 -8.75
N ARG A 71 6.04 5.55 -9.09
CA ARG A 71 6.16 6.57 -10.16
C ARG A 71 7.25 7.58 -9.84
N VAL A 72 7.27 8.12 -8.61
CA VAL A 72 8.26 9.13 -8.20
C VAL A 72 9.67 8.52 -8.04
N GLU A 73 9.77 7.25 -7.62
CA GLU A 73 11.05 6.53 -7.62
C GLU A 73 11.64 6.40 -9.04
N ASN A 74 10.81 5.97 -10.01
CA ASN A 74 11.23 5.87 -11.41
C ASN A 74 11.63 7.23 -11.99
N GLU A 75 10.84 8.28 -11.70
CA GLU A 75 11.13 9.66 -12.13
C GLU A 75 12.47 10.16 -11.56
N LYS A 76 12.75 9.88 -10.29
CA LYS A 76 14.03 10.18 -9.63
C LYS A 76 15.21 9.41 -10.25
N LEU A 77 15.00 8.16 -10.67
CA LEU A 77 16.03 7.35 -11.35
C LEU A 77 16.33 7.90 -12.77
N THR A 78 15.32 8.20 -13.57
CA THR A 78 15.51 8.80 -14.90
C THR A 78 16.22 10.16 -14.83
N ILE A 79 15.92 10.97 -13.81
CA ILE A 79 16.62 12.24 -13.58
C ILE A 79 18.10 11.98 -13.24
N LEU A 80 18.41 11.02 -12.37
CA LEU A 80 19.80 10.67 -12.03
C LEU A 80 20.58 10.16 -13.26
N GLU A 81 19.98 9.28 -14.05
CA GLU A 81 20.56 8.74 -15.29
C GLU A 81 20.85 9.85 -16.32
N SER A 82 20.01 10.89 -16.40
CA SER A 82 20.30 12.04 -17.26
C SER A 82 21.54 12.83 -16.82
N TYR A 83 21.69 13.12 -15.51
CA TYR A 83 22.85 13.83 -14.99
C TYR A 83 24.17 13.05 -15.09
N GLU A 84 24.15 11.72 -15.01
CA GLU A 84 25.35 10.90 -15.20
C GLU A 84 25.77 10.82 -16.68
N ASN A 85 24.83 10.90 -17.63
CA ASN A 85 25.13 10.88 -19.07
C ASN A 85 25.63 12.22 -19.63
N GLU A 86 25.31 13.37 -19.01
CA GLU A 86 25.79 14.69 -19.47
C GLU A 86 27.32 14.86 -19.38
N GLY A 87 28.02 13.96 -18.68
CA GLY A 87 29.49 13.97 -18.54
C GLY A 87 30.30 13.65 -19.82
N ASN A 88 29.69 13.19 -20.92
CA ASN A 88 30.41 12.73 -22.12
C ASN A 88 29.97 13.41 -23.43
N THR A 89 30.14 14.73 -23.52
CA THR A 89 29.75 15.53 -24.69
C THR A 89 30.81 15.58 -25.80
N LYS A 90 30.84 14.59 -26.71
CA LYS A 90 31.44 14.76 -28.06
C LYS A 90 30.70 14.08 -29.22
N THR A 91 30.20 14.95 -30.11
CA THR A 91 30.00 14.80 -31.58
C THR A 91 28.98 13.79 -32.13
N ASP A 92 27.97 14.35 -32.82
CA ASP A 92 27.51 14.00 -34.18
C ASP A 92 27.14 12.53 -34.48
N LYS A 93 25.89 12.15 -34.77
CA LYS A 93 25.02 12.73 -35.83
C LYS A 93 23.58 12.16 -35.86
N GLU A 94 22.80 12.68 -36.81
CA GLU A 94 21.39 12.39 -37.09
C GLU A 94 21.07 10.91 -37.33
N ALA A 95 19.97 10.41 -36.74
CA ALA A 95 19.07 9.44 -37.40
C ALA A 95 17.66 9.46 -36.78
N ARG A 96 16.69 9.96 -37.56
CA ARG A 96 15.24 9.88 -37.31
C ARG A 96 14.76 8.42 -37.25
N ALA A 97 14.03 8.05 -36.20
CA ALA A 97 13.16 6.86 -36.20
C ALA A 97 11.91 7.11 -35.33
N GLU A 98 10.79 7.41 -35.99
CA GLU A 98 9.47 7.37 -35.35
C GLU A 98 9.06 5.89 -35.17
N SER A 99 8.66 5.48 -33.96
CA SER A 99 8.07 4.15 -33.73
C SER A 99 6.81 4.26 -32.87
N SER A 100 5.69 4.46 -33.56
CA SER A 100 4.34 4.20 -33.03
C SER A 100 3.92 2.76 -33.40
N ILE A 101 2.72 2.35 -32.97
CA ILE A 101 2.13 0.99 -33.10
C ILE A 101 2.60 0.10 -31.92
N ASN A 102 1.84 -0.06 -30.83
CA ASN A 102 0.54 -0.76 -30.67
C ASN A 102 0.64 -2.28 -30.90
N ILE A 103 0.12 -3.09 -29.97
CA ILE A 103 -0.80 -4.22 -30.22
C ILE A 103 -1.28 -4.79 -28.85
N GLN A 104 -2.58 -4.61 -28.61
CA GLN A 104 -3.54 -5.46 -27.86
C GLN A 104 -3.32 -5.91 -26.40
N CYS A 105 -4.43 -5.77 -25.66
CA CYS A 105 -4.79 -6.61 -24.51
C CYS A 105 -5.58 -7.85 -24.97
N GLU A 106 -5.96 -8.68 -23.98
CA GLU A 106 -6.97 -9.75 -23.99
C GLU A 106 -6.49 -11.18 -24.26
N GLY A 107 -7.09 -12.10 -23.49
CA GLY A 107 -6.67 -13.51 -23.35
C GLY A 107 -7.26 -14.12 -22.08
N ARG A 108 -8.60 -14.32 -22.05
CA ARG A 108 -9.34 -14.92 -20.92
C ARG A 108 -9.42 -16.45 -21.06
N ALA A 109 -9.37 -17.15 -19.91
CA ALA A 109 -9.97 -18.48 -19.68
C ALA A 109 -9.36 -19.68 -20.47
N SER A 110 -9.49 -20.96 -20.07
CA SER A 110 -10.16 -21.54 -18.87
C SER A 110 -9.56 -22.91 -18.48
N ASP A 111 -9.79 -23.30 -17.23
CA ASP A 111 -10.10 -24.65 -16.70
C ASP A 111 -9.44 -25.93 -17.27
N ASN A 112 -8.56 -26.56 -16.46
CA ASN A 112 -8.88 -27.76 -15.65
C ASN A 112 -7.65 -28.10 -14.78
N ALA A 113 -7.71 -28.43 -13.48
CA ALA A 113 -8.60 -29.32 -12.72
C ALA A 113 -8.23 -30.82 -12.82
N GLU A 114 -7.50 -31.29 -11.81
CA GLU A 114 -7.51 -32.70 -11.38
C GLU A 114 -7.50 -32.74 -9.84
N LYS A 115 -7.98 -33.84 -9.23
CA LYS A 115 -8.17 -33.97 -7.78
C LYS A 115 -7.37 -35.15 -7.24
N GLU A 116 -6.90 -35.02 -5.99
CA GLU A 116 -6.92 -36.14 -5.06
C GLU A 116 -7.67 -35.75 -3.79
N ASN A 117 -8.45 -36.69 -3.25
CA ASN A 117 -8.99 -36.63 -1.90
C ASN A 117 -8.23 -37.67 -1.08
N LEU A 118 -7.87 -37.33 0.16
CA LEU A 118 -7.74 -38.34 1.20
C LEU A 118 -8.58 -37.91 2.40
N GLU A 119 -9.42 -38.83 2.84
CA GLU A 119 -10.46 -38.66 3.84
C GLU A 119 -10.01 -39.33 5.15
N GLY A 120 -10.37 -38.74 6.29
CA GLY A 120 -9.94 -39.19 7.61
C GLY A 120 -10.96 -38.80 8.68
N ASP A 121 -11.89 -39.73 8.95
CA ASP A 121 -13.08 -39.51 9.77
C ASP A 121 -12.95 -40.10 11.20
N SER A 122 -13.82 -39.62 12.10
CA SER A 122 -14.25 -40.25 13.37
C SER A 122 -13.23 -40.37 14.53
N SER A 123 -13.62 -40.32 15.82
CA SER A 123 -14.89 -39.87 16.47
C SER A 123 -14.78 -39.86 18.02
N LYS A 124 -15.60 -39.02 18.71
CA LYS A 124 -16.10 -39.21 20.12
C LYS A 124 -15.03 -39.19 21.27
N THR A 125 -15.26 -39.20 22.60
CA THR A 125 -16.31 -38.87 23.64
C THR A 125 -15.58 -38.89 25.02
N ASP A 126 -16.04 -38.45 26.21
CA ASP A 126 -17.28 -37.83 26.77
C ASP A 126 -16.90 -37.08 28.10
N VAL A 127 -17.57 -35.99 28.52
CA VAL A 127 -18.57 -35.85 29.65
C VAL A 127 -18.03 -36.08 31.10
N THR A 128 -18.61 -35.37 32.09
CA THR A 128 -18.31 -35.33 33.55
C THR A 128 -17.03 -34.58 33.99
N ASP A 129 -16.91 -33.93 35.16
CA ASP A 129 -17.93 -33.23 35.99
C ASP A 129 -17.30 -32.18 36.97
N VAL A 130 -18.15 -31.26 37.45
CA VAL A 130 -18.27 -30.64 38.80
C VAL A 130 -17.14 -30.92 39.85
N GLU A 131 -16.57 -29.95 40.63
CA GLU A 131 -17.24 -29.17 41.71
C GLU A 131 -16.42 -28.04 42.44
N LYS A 132 -17.13 -27.11 43.13
CA LYS A 132 -16.88 -26.36 44.41
C LYS A 132 -15.68 -25.37 44.66
N LYS A 133 -16.08 -24.10 44.89
CA LYS A 133 -15.85 -23.19 46.06
C LYS A 133 -14.45 -22.82 46.60
N ASN A 134 -14.24 -21.50 46.79
CA ASN A 134 -14.26 -20.76 48.08
C ASN A 134 -14.21 -19.23 47.77
N GLU A 135 -15.16 -18.39 48.20
CA GLU A 135 -15.30 -17.70 49.51
C GLU A 135 -14.30 -16.55 49.80
N LEU A 136 -14.85 -15.32 49.86
CA LEU A 136 -14.58 -14.17 50.77
C LEU A 136 -13.12 -13.65 50.93
N THR A 137 -12.88 -12.33 51.05
CA THR A 137 -13.41 -11.42 52.07
C THR A 137 -13.67 -9.96 51.60
N VAL A 138 -14.17 -9.12 52.50
CA VAL A 138 -14.54 -7.71 52.32
C VAL A 138 -13.70 -6.79 53.22
N THR A 139 -13.25 -5.66 52.65
CA THR A 139 -12.93 -4.39 53.36
C THR A 139 -13.31 -3.28 52.37
N GLN A 140 -14.44 -2.57 52.53
CA GLN A 140 -14.71 -1.48 53.50
C GLN A 140 -13.84 -0.25 53.25
#